data_AF-A0A946B134-F1
#
_entry.id   AF-A0A946B134-F1
#
_cell.length_a   1.000
_cell.length_b   1.000
_cell.length_c   1.000
_cell.angle_alpha   90.00
_cell.angle_beta   90.00
_cell.angle_gamma   90.00
#
_symmetry.space_group_name_H-M   'P 1'
#
loop_
_entity.id
_entity.type
_entity.pdbx_description
1 polymer ?
#
loop_
_entity_poly.entity_id
_entity_poly.type
_entity_poly.pdbx_seq_one_letter_code
_entity_poly.pdbx_strand_id
1 'polypeptide(L)'
;MQNVPTRISSMAEYREMFGAGPNTIVESDTDTGALGFVSGCRFLMYCGLQLFFNNGGGPCWIVSVGGYGDGPISASALIDHPLTALEHEPEPAIIVAPDAALLGIDEWAKVANAYLDHCGKLMSRVVILDVLGGSAKRNSDAKTDVISGTENGFRPKITSPSTSYGMAYYPWVDTNVLHASEIGLAAIGPNLRKKLSEIIAGEIEADAKPGSPTAARNKSIEALAAAVEAADPAKR
;
A
#
# COMPACT_ATOMS: atom_id res chain seq x y z
N MET A 1 0.49 16.35 12.66
CA MET A 1 -0.86 16.58 12.09
C MET A 1 -1.71 15.30 12.12
N GLN A 2 -1.50 14.40 13.09
CA GLN A 2 -2.25 13.15 13.18
C GLN A 2 -3.69 13.45 13.64
N ASN A 3 -4.67 12.79 13.03
CA ASN A 3 -6.10 12.93 13.27
C ASN A 3 -6.66 14.35 13.07
N VAL A 4 -5.94 15.21 12.34
CA VAL A 4 -6.39 16.56 11.99
C VAL A 4 -6.73 16.59 10.51
N PRO A 5 -8.01 16.80 10.13
CA PRO A 5 -8.42 16.98 8.75
C PRO A 5 -7.66 18.16 8.14
N THR A 6 -6.95 17.89 7.06
CA THR A 6 -6.08 18.86 6.41
C THR A 6 -6.43 18.92 4.94
N ARG A 7 -6.83 20.10 4.47
CA ARG A 7 -7.16 20.33 3.07
C ARG A 7 -5.89 20.47 2.24
N ILE A 8 -5.82 19.73 1.16
CA ILE A 8 -4.76 19.82 0.15
C ILE A 8 -5.38 20.07 -1.23
N SER A 9 -4.64 20.74 -2.11
CA SER A 9 -5.03 21.04 -3.48
C SER A 9 -4.19 20.32 -4.53
N SER A 10 -3.03 19.76 -4.14
CA SER A 10 -2.10 19.11 -5.05
C SER A 10 -1.20 18.07 -4.35
N MET A 11 -0.55 17.22 -5.15
CA MET A 11 0.50 16.31 -4.66
C MET A 11 1.72 17.05 -4.09
N ALA A 12 2.00 18.28 -4.53
CA ALA A 12 3.11 19.06 -4.00
C ALA A 12 2.84 19.48 -2.54
N GLU A 13 1.63 19.98 -2.26
CA GLU A 13 1.19 20.29 -0.90
C GLU A 13 1.17 19.05 -0.01
N TYR A 14 0.70 17.90 -0.54
CA TYR A 14 0.78 16.65 0.21
C TYR A 14 2.22 16.33 0.64
N ARG A 15 3.18 16.44 -0.27
CA ARG A 15 4.59 16.15 0.02
C ARG A 15 5.19 17.12 1.04
N GLU A 16 4.79 18.39 1.01
CA GLU A 16 5.24 19.40 1.97
C GLU A 16 4.68 19.12 3.38
N MET A 17 3.41 18.70 3.49
CA MET A 17 2.73 18.53 4.77
C MET A 17 2.91 17.13 5.39
N PHE A 18 2.89 16.08 4.57
CA PHE A 18 2.87 14.68 5.00
C PHE A 18 4.11 13.88 4.57
N GLY A 19 4.94 14.44 3.68
CA GLY A 19 6.15 13.79 3.18
C GLY A 19 5.92 12.87 1.98
N ALA A 20 6.94 12.08 1.68
CA ALA A 20 6.95 11.17 0.53
C ALA A 20 6.24 9.84 0.83
N GLY A 21 6.27 8.92 -0.13
CA GLY A 21 5.74 7.56 0.04
C GLY A 21 6.53 6.72 1.05
N PRO A 22 5.95 5.60 1.50
CA PRO A 22 6.62 4.66 2.39
C PRO A 22 7.79 3.95 1.69
N ASN A 23 8.77 3.49 2.46
CA ASN A 23 9.77 2.55 1.96
C ASN A 23 9.18 1.12 1.99
N THR A 24 8.49 0.72 0.92
CA THR A 24 7.94 -0.64 0.81
C THR A 24 9.02 -1.64 0.47
N ILE A 25 9.26 -2.58 1.40
CA ILE A 25 10.30 -3.59 1.27
C ILE A 25 9.70 -4.89 0.74
N VAL A 26 10.31 -5.43 -0.31
CA VAL A 26 10.02 -6.76 -0.87
C VAL A 26 11.09 -7.72 -0.37
N GLU A 27 10.67 -8.90 0.08
CA GLU A 27 11.56 -9.94 0.59
C GLU A 27 11.19 -11.31 0.01
N SER A 28 12.17 -12.23 -0.06
CA SER A 28 11.91 -13.63 -0.37
C SER A 28 11.63 -14.42 0.90
N ASP A 29 10.56 -15.20 0.85
CA ASP A 29 10.27 -16.24 1.82
C ASP A 29 11.39 -17.29 1.84
N THR A 30 11.86 -17.66 3.03
CA THR A 30 13.01 -18.56 3.20
C THR A 30 12.72 -20.00 2.77
N ASP A 31 11.46 -20.41 2.83
CA ASP A 31 11.06 -21.80 2.70
C ASP A 31 10.57 -22.11 1.28
N THR A 32 9.85 -21.17 0.68
CA THR A 32 9.23 -21.29 -0.65
C THR A 32 9.97 -20.52 -1.73
N GLY A 33 10.82 -19.55 -1.36
CA GLY A 33 11.44 -18.62 -2.31
C GLY A 33 10.47 -17.65 -2.97
N ALA A 34 9.21 -17.61 -2.54
CA ALA A 34 8.21 -16.68 -3.04
C ALA A 34 8.53 -15.24 -2.63
N LEU A 35 8.21 -14.27 -3.49
CA LEU A 35 8.35 -12.86 -3.16
C LEU A 35 7.12 -12.37 -2.39
N GLY A 36 7.35 -11.65 -1.30
CA GLY A 36 6.33 -11.03 -0.49
C GLY A 36 6.75 -9.65 -0.03
N PHE A 37 5.79 -8.89 0.52
CA PHE A 37 6.09 -7.62 1.17
C PHE A 37 6.40 -7.86 2.65
N VAL A 38 7.40 -7.16 3.19
CA VAL A 38 7.66 -7.17 4.63
C VAL A 38 6.48 -6.49 5.34
N SER A 39 6.02 -7.14 6.43
CA SER A 39 4.89 -6.64 7.20
C SER A 39 5.15 -5.26 7.79
N GLY A 40 4.14 -4.38 7.75
CA GLY A 40 4.23 -3.02 8.27
C GLY A 40 4.99 -2.03 7.39
N CYS A 41 5.47 -2.42 6.20
CA CYS A 41 6.21 -1.54 5.30
C CYS A 41 5.36 -1.00 4.12
N ARG A 42 4.12 -1.46 4.00
CA ARG A 42 3.23 -1.16 2.87
C ARG A 42 2.12 -0.22 3.31
N PHE A 43 2.00 0.90 2.59
CA PHE A 43 0.92 1.88 2.73
C PHE A 43 0.53 2.37 1.33
N LEU A 44 -0.77 2.50 1.08
CA LEU A 44 -1.38 2.78 -0.22
C LEU A 44 -1.80 4.24 -0.39
N MET A 45 -1.96 5.03 0.69
CA MET A 45 -2.41 6.42 0.63
C MET A 45 -1.61 7.27 -0.38
N TYR A 46 -0.27 7.24 -0.31
CA TYR A 46 0.58 8.04 -1.19
C TYR A 46 0.39 7.70 -2.68
N CYS A 47 0.33 6.41 -3.02
CA CYS A 47 0.10 5.95 -4.39
C CYS A 47 -1.34 6.24 -4.85
N GLY A 48 -2.31 6.08 -3.95
CA GLY A 48 -3.72 6.39 -4.20
C GLY A 48 -3.94 7.88 -4.50
N LEU A 49 -3.26 8.77 -3.78
CA LEU A 49 -3.32 10.21 -4.04
C LEU A 49 -2.64 10.59 -5.36
N GLN A 50 -1.50 9.99 -5.69
CA GLN A 50 -0.89 10.18 -7.01
C GLN A 50 -1.85 9.78 -8.12
N LEU A 51 -2.49 8.61 -7.99
CA LEU A 51 -3.48 8.15 -8.95
C LEU A 51 -4.68 9.11 -9.03
N PHE A 52 -5.18 9.58 -7.88
CA PHE A 52 -6.28 10.53 -7.81
C PHE A 52 -5.98 11.84 -8.56
N PHE A 53 -4.84 12.49 -8.28
CA PHE A 53 -4.47 13.74 -8.95
C PHE A 53 -4.11 13.52 -10.43
N ASN A 54 -3.49 12.40 -10.79
CA ASN A 54 -3.21 12.06 -12.19
C ASN A 54 -4.49 11.82 -13.02
N ASN A 55 -5.59 11.45 -12.37
CA ASN A 55 -6.92 11.31 -12.99
C ASN A 55 -7.77 12.60 -12.91
N GLY A 56 -7.14 13.76 -12.64
CA GLY A 56 -7.85 15.04 -12.57
C GLY A 56 -8.55 15.30 -11.23
N GLY A 57 -8.11 14.64 -10.16
CA GLY A 57 -8.57 14.92 -8.80
C GLY A 57 -8.38 16.39 -8.42
N GLY A 58 -9.37 16.95 -7.73
CA GLY A 58 -9.35 18.31 -7.21
C GLY A 58 -8.92 18.38 -5.74
N PRO A 59 -9.18 19.50 -5.06
CA PRO A 59 -8.91 19.63 -3.63
C PRO A 59 -9.61 18.54 -2.81
N CYS A 60 -8.89 17.99 -1.83
CA CYS A 60 -9.40 16.94 -0.96
C CYS A 60 -8.90 17.11 0.47
N TRP A 61 -9.54 16.39 1.39
CA TRP A 61 -9.21 16.40 2.81
C TRP A 61 -8.49 15.12 3.19
N ILE A 62 -7.35 15.26 3.86
CA ILE A 62 -6.54 14.15 4.37
C ILE A 62 -6.64 14.10 5.88
N VAL A 63 -6.91 12.91 6.42
CA VAL A 63 -6.80 12.63 7.84
C VAL A 63 -5.71 11.58 8.02
N SER A 64 -4.53 12.02 8.46
CA SER A 64 -3.41 11.12 8.74
C SER A 64 -3.66 10.37 10.05
N VAL A 65 -3.52 9.04 10.04
CA VAL A 65 -3.77 8.18 11.22
C VAL A 65 -2.49 7.75 11.93
N GLY A 66 -1.32 8.14 11.43
CA GLY A 66 -0.01 7.76 11.94
C GLY A 66 1.09 7.95 10.89
N GLY A 67 2.32 7.62 11.27
CA GLY A 67 3.48 7.59 10.37
C GLY A 67 3.85 6.16 9.94
N TYR A 68 4.71 6.04 8.93
CA TYR A 68 5.13 4.74 8.40
C TYR A 68 5.93 3.87 9.40
N GLY A 69 6.47 4.48 10.45
CA GLY A 69 7.24 3.79 11.49
C GLY A 69 6.39 3.15 12.60
N ASP A 70 5.08 3.41 12.61
CA ASP A 70 4.18 2.99 13.71
C ASP A 70 3.73 1.52 13.59
N GLY A 71 4.17 0.82 12.55
CA GLY A 71 3.85 -0.58 12.29
C GLY A 71 2.62 -0.76 11.39
N PRO A 72 2.05 -1.98 11.34
CA PRO A 72 0.89 -2.27 10.50
C PRO A 72 -0.35 -1.52 10.97
N ILE A 73 -1.16 -1.09 10.00
CA ILE A 73 -2.40 -0.38 10.28
C ILE A 73 -3.46 -1.31 10.92
N SER A 74 -4.24 -0.77 11.85
CA SER A 74 -5.39 -1.45 12.48
C SER A 74 -6.71 -0.80 12.07
N ALA A 75 -7.84 -1.51 12.25
CA ALA A 75 -9.15 -0.92 12.01
C ALA A 75 -9.42 0.27 12.95
N SER A 76 -9.04 0.17 14.23
CA SER A 76 -9.25 1.23 15.22
C SER A 76 -8.57 2.55 14.82
N ALA A 77 -7.35 2.47 14.28
CA ALA A 77 -6.62 3.63 13.80
C ALA A 77 -7.36 4.38 12.68
N LEU A 78 -8.11 3.66 11.83
CA LEU A 78 -8.89 4.22 10.71
C LEU A 78 -10.28 4.72 11.13
N ILE A 79 -10.75 4.37 12.32
CA ILE A 79 -12.14 4.60 12.77
C ILE A 79 -12.19 5.65 13.88
N ASP A 80 -11.54 5.41 15.02
CA ASP A 80 -11.89 6.03 16.31
C ASP A 80 -11.76 7.56 16.29
N HIS A 81 -10.55 8.04 16.00
CA HIS A 81 -10.28 9.47 15.89
C HIS A 81 -10.63 10.05 14.52
N PRO A 82 -10.31 9.40 13.38
CA PRO A 82 -10.52 10.01 12.07
C PRO A 82 -11.98 10.32 11.75
N LEU A 83 -12.91 9.40 12.07
CA LEU A 83 -14.32 9.63 11.79
C LEU A 83 -14.88 10.76 12.65
N THR A 84 -14.52 10.78 13.94
CA THR A 84 -14.91 11.86 14.87
C THR A 84 -14.42 13.23 14.37
N ALA A 85 -13.19 13.28 13.86
CA ALA A 85 -12.64 14.50 13.29
C ALA A 85 -13.41 14.94 12.03
N LEU A 86 -13.76 14.01 11.14
CA LEU A 86 -14.53 14.28 9.92
C LEU A 86 -15.96 14.75 10.18
N GLU A 87 -16.56 14.51 11.35
CA GLU A 87 -17.89 15.05 11.69
C GLU A 87 -17.90 16.58 11.74
N HIS A 88 -16.75 17.20 12.00
CA HIS A 88 -16.60 18.65 12.09
C HIS A 88 -16.32 19.31 10.74
N GLU A 89 -16.08 18.52 9.69
CA GLU A 89 -15.81 19.01 8.33
C GLU A 89 -17.01 18.75 7.41
N PRO A 90 -17.71 19.79 6.92
CA PRO A 90 -18.90 19.62 6.08
C PRO A 90 -18.59 19.44 4.58
N GLU A 91 -17.41 19.85 4.11
CA GLU A 91 -17.02 19.80 2.68
C GLU A 91 -16.85 18.37 2.11
N PRO A 92 -16.32 17.36 2.85
CA PRO A 92 -16.15 16.01 2.31
C PRO A 92 -17.48 15.33 1.95
N ALA A 93 -17.67 15.07 0.66
CA ALA A 93 -18.82 14.32 0.13
C ALA A 93 -18.52 12.84 -0.12
N ILE A 94 -17.24 12.45 -0.17
CA ILE A 94 -16.80 11.07 -0.38
C ILE A 94 -15.71 10.73 0.64
N ILE A 95 -15.84 9.58 1.29
CA ILE A 95 -14.84 9.01 2.20
C ILE A 95 -14.19 7.79 1.55
N VAL A 96 -12.86 7.72 1.65
CA VAL A 96 -12.03 6.58 1.21
C VAL A 96 -10.97 6.28 2.26
N ALA A 97 -10.62 4.99 2.42
CA ALA A 97 -9.47 4.54 3.19
C ALA A 97 -8.66 3.51 2.38
N PRO A 98 -7.71 3.96 1.53
CA PRO A 98 -6.93 3.06 0.67
C PRO A 98 -6.20 1.97 1.47
N ASP A 99 -5.68 2.30 2.66
CA ASP A 99 -4.95 1.37 3.50
C ASP A 99 -5.81 0.26 4.11
N ALA A 100 -7.14 0.41 4.12
CA ALA A 100 -8.05 -0.65 4.58
C ALA A 100 -7.94 -1.91 3.70
N ALA A 101 -7.52 -1.78 2.44
CA ALA A 101 -7.27 -2.90 1.53
C ALA A 101 -6.11 -3.82 1.98
N LEU A 102 -5.30 -3.38 2.95
CA LEU A 102 -4.20 -4.17 3.52
C LEU A 102 -4.60 -4.95 4.79
N LEU A 103 -5.80 -4.71 5.32
CA LEU A 103 -6.30 -5.35 6.53
C LEU A 103 -6.75 -6.80 6.27
N GLY A 104 -6.81 -7.59 7.34
CA GLY A 104 -7.53 -8.88 7.32
C GLY A 104 -9.04 -8.67 7.23
N ILE A 105 -9.78 -9.69 6.76
CA ILE A 105 -11.22 -9.58 6.46
C ILE A 105 -12.08 -9.06 7.62
N ASP A 106 -11.79 -9.46 8.86
CA ASP A 106 -12.58 -9.04 10.01
C ASP A 106 -12.26 -7.60 10.44
N GLU A 107 -11.01 -7.16 10.31
CA GLU A 107 -10.60 -5.77 10.55
C GLU A 107 -11.15 -4.84 9.44
N TRP A 108 -11.03 -5.27 8.19
CA TRP A 108 -11.63 -4.58 7.04
C TRP A 108 -13.14 -4.42 7.22
N ALA A 109 -13.85 -5.46 7.69
CA ALA A 109 -15.28 -5.40 7.92
C ALA A 109 -15.66 -4.37 8.99
N LYS A 110 -14.86 -4.21 10.04
CA LYS A 110 -15.08 -3.15 11.05
C LYS A 110 -15.01 -1.76 10.40
N VAL A 111 -14.00 -1.51 9.57
CA VAL A 111 -13.84 -0.23 8.85
C VAL A 111 -15.01 0.01 7.91
N ALA A 112 -15.36 -0.99 7.09
CA ALA A 112 -16.44 -0.88 6.12
C ALA A 112 -17.79 -0.54 6.77
N ASN A 113 -18.16 -1.26 7.84
CA ASN A 113 -19.40 -1.00 8.55
C ASN A 113 -19.39 0.35 9.28
N ALA A 114 -18.29 0.71 9.93
CA ALA A 114 -18.17 2.01 10.60
C ALA A 114 -18.28 3.18 9.62
N TYR A 115 -17.70 3.07 8.42
CA TYR A 115 -17.77 4.12 7.41
C TYR A 115 -19.18 4.23 6.81
N LEU A 116 -19.86 3.11 6.57
CA LEU A 116 -21.27 3.10 6.16
C LEU A 116 -22.16 3.77 7.22
N ASP A 117 -21.98 3.42 8.49
CA ASP A 117 -22.74 4.00 9.60
C ASP A 117 -22.46 5.50 9.76
N HIS A 118 -21.20 5.92 9.62
CA HIS A 118 -20.84 7.35 9.64
C HIS A 118 -21.50 8.12 8.49
N CYS A 119 -21.48 7.57 7.28
CA CYS A 119 -22.14 8.18 6.13
C CYS A 119 -23.67 8.23 6.30
N GLY A 120 -24.27 7.16 6.84
CA GLY A 120 -25.70 7.12 7.16
C GLY A 120 -26.11 8.09 8.28
N LYS A 121 -25.24 8.33 9.27
CA LYS A 121 -25.45 9.32 10.34
C LYS A 121 -25.46 10.75 9.81
N LEU A 122 -24.46 11.11 8.99
CA LEU A 122 -24.31 12.49 8.51
C LEU A 122 -25.16 12.79 7.27
N MET A 123 -25.50 11.79 6.48
CA MET A 123 -26.32 11.88 5.25
C MET A 123 -25.79 12.84 4.18
N SER A 124 -24.61 13.44 4.38
CA SER A 124 -23.99 14.42 3.48
C SER A 124 -22.89 13.82 2.60
N ARG A 125 -22.58 12.54 2.79
CA ARG A 125 -21.41 11.88 2.22
C ARG A 125 -21.64 10.40 1.98
N VAL A 126 -20.85 9.82 1.08
CA VAL A 126 -20.86 8.39 0.76
C VAL A 126 -19.47 7.79 0.94
N VAL A 127 -19.40 6.50 1.19
CA VAL A 127 -18.13 5.76 1.27
C VAL A 127 -17.87 4.99 -0.01
N ILE A 128 -16.64 5.03 -0.50
CA ILE A 128 -16.13 4.10 -1.51
C ILE A 128 -15.23 3.07 -0.80
N LEU A 129 -15.59 1.80 -0.95
CA LEU A 129 -14.91 0.65 -0.36
C LEU A 129 -14.21 -0.16 -1.45
N ASP A 130 -12.96 -0.52 -1.20
CA ASP A 130 -12.28 -1.53 -2.01
C ASP A 130 -12.71 -2.93 -1.57
N VAL A 131 -13.06 -3.78 -2.54
CA VAL A 131 -13.31 -5.20 -2.27
C VAL A 131 -12.01 -5.86 -1.82
N LEU A 132 -12.01 -6.42 -0.62
CA LEU A 132 -10.82 -7.09 -0.08
C LEU A 132 -10.43 -8.28 -0.95
N GLY A 133 -9.13 -8.42 -1.23
CA GLY A 133 -8.64 -9.46 -2.14
C GLY A 133 -9.01 -9.21 -3.61
N GLY A 134 -9.30 -7.97 -3.99
CA GLY A 134 -9.75 -7.61 -5.33
C GLY A 134 -8.76 -7.84 -6.47
N SER A 135 -7.52 -8.25 -6.19
CA SER A 135 -6.57 -8.75 -7.19
C SER A 135 -6.86 -10.19 -7.63
N ALA A 136 -7.57 -10.97 -6.82
CA ALA A 136 -7.94 -12.34 -7.18
C ALA A 136 -9.12 -12.36 -8.14
N LYS A 137 -9.08 -13.30 -9.09
CA LYS A 137 -10.24 -13.57 -9.95
C LYS A 137 -11.34 -14.22 -9.11
N ARG A 138 -12.58 -13.80 -9.37
CA ARG A 138 -13.75 -14.48 -8.80
C ARG A 138 -13.76 -15.94 -9.21
N ASN A 139 -14.12 -16.79 -8.26
CA ASN A 139 -14.22 -18.24 -8.46
C ASN A 139 -15.66 -18.75 -8.30
N SER A 140 -16.60 -17.89 -7.88
CA SER A 140 -18.01 -18.20 -7.65
C SER A 140 -18.27 -19.34 -6.65
N ASP A 141 -17.28 -19.69 -5.84
CA ASP A 141 -17.41 -20.67 -4.78
C ASP A 141 -18.19 -20.09 -3.59
N ALA A 142 -19.01 -20.93 -2.94
CA ALA A 142 -19.88 -20.49 -1.86
C ALA A 142 -19.13 -20.01 -0.61
N LYS A 143 -17.89 -20.45 -0.40
CA LYS A 143 -17.09 -20.10 0.78
C LYS A 143 -15.98 -19.11 0.45
N THR A 144 -15.30 -19.33 -0.66
CA THR A 144 -14.01 -18.70 -0.98
C THR A 144 -14.08 -17.58 -2.01
N ASP A 145 -15.23 -17.32 -2.64
CA ASP A 145 -15.37 -16.19 -3.57
C ASP A 145 -15.14 -14.85 -2.85
N VAL A 146 -14.31 -13.99 -3.45
CA VAL A 146 -13.92 -12.68 -2.88
C VAL A 146 -15.08 -11.70 -2.73
N ILE A 147 -16.21 -11.92 -3.42
CA ILE A 147 -17.41 -11.08 -3.29
C ILE A 147 -18.46 -11.77 -2.43
N SER A 148 -18.90 -12.97 -2.83
CA SER A 148 -20.06 -13.64 -2.24
C SER A 148 -19.74 -14.77 -1.26
N GLY A 149 -18.48 -15.15 -1.14
CA GLY A 149 -18.07 -16.28 -0.30
C GLY A 149 -18.30 -16.01 1.19
N THR A 150 -18.74 -17.02 1.94
CA THR A 150 -19.03 -16.85 3.38
C THR A 150 -17.79 -16.58 4.25
N GLU A 151 -16.61 -17.03 3.82
CA GLU A 151 -15.36 -16.89 4.58
C GLU A 151 -14.58 -15.65 4.13
N ASN A 152 -14.33 -15.56 2.82
CA ASN A 152 -13.47 -14.51 2.23
C ASN A 152 -14.24 -13.39 1.53
N GLY A 153 -15.56 -13.56 1.33
CA GLY A 153 -16.37 -12.60 0.61
C GLY A 153 -16.64 -11.35 1.43
N PHE A 154 -16.50 -10.19 0.80
CA PHE A 154 -16.78 -8.92 1.46
C PHE A 154 -18.28 -8.73 1.77
N ARG A 155 -19.17 -9.21 0.88
CA ARG A 155 -20.61 -8.94 0.95
C ARG A 155 -21.27 -9.49 2.24
N PRO A 156 -21.04 -10.74 2.67
CA PRO A 156 -21.63 -11.23 3.93
C PRO A 156 -21.06 -10.56 5.19
N LYS A 157 -19.94 -9.82 5.07
CA LYS A 157 -19.33 -9.09 6.20
C LYS A 157 -19.92 -7.69 6.39
N ILE A 158 -20.73 -7.20 5.44
CA ILE A 158 -21.48 -5.95 5.58
C ILE A 158 -22.75 -6.20 6.38
N THR A 159 -22.83 -5.57 7.55
CA THR A 159 -23.95 -5.67 8.51
C THR A 159 -24.63 -4.33 8.78
N SER A 160 -24.00 -3.21 8.41
CA SER A 160 -24.56 -1.87 8.53
C SER A 160 -25.89 -1.75 7.77
N PRO A 161 -26.92 -1.11 8.35
CA PRO A 161 -28.16 -0.82 7.63
C PRO A 161 -28.00 0.29 6.58
N SER A 162 -26.91 1.06 6.65
CA SER A 162 -26.67 2.27 5.85
C SER A 162 -26.07 1.98 4.46
N THR A 163 -26.40 0.81 3.88
CA THR A 163 -25.82 0.34 2.60
C THR A 163 -26.07 1.27 1.42
N SER A 164 -27.14 2.08 1.45
CA SER A 164 -27.43 3.09 0.42
C SER A 164 -26.38 4.21 0.34
N TYR A 165 -25.53 4.36 1.35
CA TYR A 165 -24.45 5.35 1.41
C TYR A 165 -23.08 4.78 1.01
N GLY A 166 -23.03 3.55 0.50
CA GLY A 166 -21.78 2.89 0.14
C GLY A 166 -21.72 2.42 -1.30
N MET A 167 -20.52 2.46 -1.86
CA MET A 167 -20.18 1.87 -3.15
C MET A 167 -18.95 0.98 -2.97
N ALA A 168 -18.92 -0.18 -3.61
CA ALA A 168 -17.77 -1.09 -3.57
C ALA A 168 -17.21 -1.33 -4.98
N TYR A 169 -15.89 -1.29 -5.14
CA TYR A 169 -15.22 -1.47 -6.43
C TYR A 169 -14.35 -2.73 -6.48
N TYR A 170 -14.47 -3.43 -7.61
CA TYR A 170 -13.71 -4.61 -8.01
C TYR A 170 -13.57 -4.60 -9.54
N PRO A 171 -12.44 -5.02 -10.14
CA PRO A 171 -11.21 -5.51 -9.50
C PRO A 171 -10.26 -4.38 -9.08
N TRP A 172 -9.19 -4.74 -8.36
CA TRP A 172 -8.07 -3.82 -8.13
C TRP A 172 -7.34 -3.55 -9.44
N VAL A 173 -6.81 -2.33 -9.57
CA VAL A 173 -6.12 -1.88 -10.78
C VAL A 173 -4.61 -1.97 -10.61
N ASP A 174 -3.95 -2.52 -11.63
CA ASP A 174 -2.50 -2.45 -11.75
C ASP A 174 -2.11 -1.12 -12.39
N THR A 175 -1.27 -0.35 -11.72
CA THR A 175 -0.92 1.01 -12.14
C THR A 175 0.58 1.19 -12.28
N ASN A 176 0.98 2.15 -13.11
CA ASN A 176 2.37 2.56 -13.33
C ASN A 176 2.72 3.87 -12.60
N VAL A 177 2.04 4.16 -11.49
CA VAL A 177 2.25 5.42 -10.72
C VAL A 177 3.61 5.47 -10.03
N LEU A 178 4.20 4.32 -9.72
CA LEU A 178 5.57 4.23 -9.21
C LEU A 178 6.53 4.07 -10.38
N HIS A 179 7.48 4.99 -10.51
CA HIS A 179 8.53 4.90 -11.51
C HIS A 179 9.66 3.99 -11.04
N ALA A 180 10.29 3.27 -11.98
CA ALA A 180 11.41 2.37 -11.66
C ALA A 180 12.58 3.10 -10.94
N SER A 181 12.76 4.40 -11.20
CA SER A 181 13.76 5.24 -10.53
C SER A 181 13.49 5.47 -9.04
N GLU A 182 12.26 5.30 -8.59
CA GLU A 182 11.86 5.42 -7.18
C GLU A 182 12.06 4.11 -6.41
N ILE A 183 12.24 3.00 -7.12
CA ILE A 183 12.50 1.68 -6.53
C ILE A 183 14.01 1.49 -6.45
N GLY A 184 14.58 1.78 -5.27
CA GLY A 184 16.00 1.60 -5.00
C GLY A 184 16.33 0.25 -4.36
N LEU A 185 17.63 -0.02 -4.19
CA LEU A 185 18.13 -1.20 -3.45
C LEU A 185 17.60 -1.23 -2.00
N ALA A 186 17.26 -0.08 -1.43
CA ALA A 186 16.64 0.05 -0.11
C ALA A 186 15.28 -0.67 0.01
N ALA A 187 14.57 -0.89 -1.12
CA ALA A 187 13.30 -1.59 -1.19
C ALA A 187 13.46 -3.12 -1.27
N ILE A 188 14.68 -3.63 -1.37
CA ILE A 188 14.97 -5.07 -1.38
C ILE A 188 15.29 -5.49 0.04
N GLY A 189 14.71 -6.59 0.52
CA GLY A 189 14.98 -7.15 1.84
C GLY A 189 16.35 -7.83 1.95
N PRO A 190 16.87 -8.05 3.17
CA PRO A 190 18.18 -8.66 3.41
C PRO A 190 18.40 -10.00 2.70
N ASN A 191 17.42 -10.90 2.64
CA ASN A 191 17.62 -12.22 2.03
C ASN A 191 17.76 -12.09 0.50
N LEU A 192 16.89 -11.30 -0.12
CA LEU A 192 17.00 -11.00 -1.55
C LEU A 192 18.28 -10.27 -1.90
N ARG A 193 18.76 -9.35 -1.06
CA ARG A 193 20.04 -8.67 -1.28
C ARG A 193 21.21 -9.65 -1.25
N LYS A 194 21.22 -10.56 -0.28
CA LYS A 194 22.23 -11.62 -0.21
C LYS A 194 22.19 -12.53 -1.45
N LYS A 195 21.00 -12.93 -1.87
CA LYS A 195 20.84 -13.74 -3.08
C LYS A 195 21.27 -12.99 -4.33
N LEU A 196 20.98 -11.68 -4.41
CA LEU A 196 21.42 -10.81 -5.48
C LEU A 196 22.95 -10.69 -5.52
N SER A 197 23.60 -10.51 -4.37
CA SER A 197 25.06 -10.44 -4.30
C SER A 197 25.73 -11.77 -4.68
N GLU A 198 25.15 -12.90 -4.28
CA GLU A 198 25.60 -14.25 -4.70
C GLU A 198 25.50 -14.45 -6.22
N ILE A 199 24.37 -14.07 -6.83
CA ILE A 199 24.18 -14.15 -8.30
C ILE A 199 25.18 -13.25 -9.02
N ILE A 200 25.34 -12.02 -8.55
CA ILE A 200 26.30 -11.07 -9.11
C ILE A 200 27.73 -11.63 -9.03
N ALA A 201 28.14 -12.18 -7.89
CA ALA A 201 29.46 -12.78 -7.72
C ALA A 201 29.67 -13.98 -8.67
N GLY A 202 28.65 -14.82 -8.83
CA GLY A 202 28.68 -15.95 -9.76
C GLY A 202 28.82 -15.52 -11.23
N GLU A 203 28.19 -14.43 -11.64
CA GLU A 203 28.37 -13.86 -12.99
C GLU A 203 29.79 -13.34 -13.21
N ILE A 204 30.39 -12.68 -12.21
CA ILE A 204 31.79 -12.21 -12.28
C ILE A 204 32.74 -13.39 -12.49
N GLU A 205 32.57 -14.47 -11.71
CA GLU A 205 33.40 -15.67 -11.82
C GLU A 205 33.23 -16.39 -13.17
N ALA A 206 32.01 -16.38 -13.72
CA ALA A 206 31.73 -16.94 -15.04
C ALA A 206 32.39 -16.12 -16.18
N ASP A 207 32.36 -14.79 -16.08
CA ASP A 207 32.98 -13.86 -17.05
C ASP A 207 34.51 -13.78 -16.92
N ALA A 208 35.10 -14.17 -15.79
CA ALA A 208 36.55 -14.27 -15.60
C ALA A 208 37.20 -15.44 -16.38
N LYS A 209 36.41 -16.27 -17.07
CA LYS A 209 36.92 -17.33 -17.96
C LYS A 209 37.60 -16.74 -19.19
N PRO A 210 38.75 -17.30 -19.63
CA PRO A 210 39.58 -16.68 -20.67
C PRO A 210 38.84 -16.54 -22.01
N GLY A 211 38.66 -15.30 -22.47
CA GLY A 211 38.05 -14.94 -23.76
C GLY A 211 36.91 -13.90 -23.72
N SER A 212 36.41 -13.52 -22.54
CA SER A 212 35.36 -12.51 -22.39
C SER A 212 35.92 -11.09 -22.35
N PRO A 213 35.28 -10.08 -22.98
CA PRO A 213 35.69 -8.70 -22.82
C PRO A 213 35.27 -8.19 -21.42
N THR A 214 36.06 -7.25 -20.89
CA THR A 214 35.59 -6.00 -20.23
C THR A 214 35.94 -5.82 -18.74
N ALA A 215 37.14 -5.29 -18.45
CA ALA A 215 37.50 -4.72 -17.13
C ALA A 215 36.55 -3.60 -16.64
N ALA A 216 35.90 -2.87 -17.56
CA ALA A 216 34.92 -1.84 -17.20
C ALA A 216 33.59 -2.43 -16.67
N ARG A 217 33.18 -3.61 -17.17
CA ARG A 217 31.98 -4.31 -16.68
C ARG A 217 32.21 -4.82 -15.25
N ASN A 218 33.38 -5.39 -14.98
CA ASN A 218 33.74 -5.86 -13.63
C ASN A 218 33.74 -4.71 -12.60
N LYS A 219 34.23 -3.53 -12.99
CA LYS A 219 34.20 -2.35 -12.11
C LYS A 219 32.79 -1.84 -11.81
N SER A 220 31.89 -1.87 -12.80
CA SER A 220 30.47 -1.53 -12.59
C SER A 220 29.78 -2.56 -11.69
N ILE A 221 30.17 -3.83 -11.80
CA ILE A 221 29.61 -4.91 -10.99
C ILE A 221 30.11 -4.84 -9.52
N GLU A 222 31.40 -4.58 -9.30
CA GLU A 222 31.95 -4.36 -7.95
C GLU A 222 31.30 -3.16 -7.25
N ALA A 223 31.07 -2.08 -8.00
CA ALA A 223 30.34 -0.91 -7.49
C ALA A 223 28.89 -1.25 -7.11
N LEU A 224 28.23 -2.13 -7.86
CA LEU A 224 26.88 -2.60 -7.54
C LEU A 224 26.86 -3.47 -6.28
N ALA A 225 27.81 -4.40 -6.14
CA ALA A 225 27.94 -5.23 -4.93
C ALA A 225 28.18 -4.37 -3.68
N ALA A 226 29.06 -3.35 -3.77
CA ALA A 226 29.30 -2.40 -2.69
C ALA A 226 28.05 -1.56 -2.36
N ALA A 227 27.27 -1.16 -3.38
CA ALA A 227 26.02 -0.42 -3.19
C ALA A 227 24.93 -1.26 -2.52
N VAL A 228 24.85 -2.57 -2.81
CA VAL A 228 23.93 -3.51 -2.16
C VAL A 228 24.25 -3.65 -0.66
N GLU A 229 25.53 -3.79 -0.31
CA GLU A 229 25.99 -3.86 1.08
C GLU A 229 25.78 -2.55 1.87
N ALA A 230 25.94 -1.41 1.21
CA ALA A 230 25.75 -0.09 1.83
C ALA A 230 24.27 0.30 2.02
N ALA A 231 23.35 -0.34 1.30
CA ALA A 231 21.91 -0.07 1.41
C ALA A 231 21.27 -0.71 2.65
N ASP A 232 22.01 -1.49 3.45
CA ASP A 232 21.53 -2.20 4.65
C ASP A 232 20.95 -1.24 5.71
N PRO A 233 19.62 -1.27 5.98
CA PRO A 233 19.02 -0.43 7.00
C PRO A 233 19.50 -0.78 8.42
N ALA A 234 20.11 -1.95 8.66
CA ALA A 234 20.68 -2.31 9.96
C ALA A 234 22.04 -1.61 10.25
N LYS A 235 22.63 -0.94 9.27
CA LYS A 235 23.88 -0.17 9.39
C LYS A 235 23.66 1.35 9.44
N ARG A 236 22.41 1.83 9.51
CA ARG A 236 22.06 3.26 9.64
C ARG A 236 21.49 3.60 11.01
#